data_AF-A0A7X7R773-F1
#
_entry.id   AF-A0A7X7R773-F1
#
_cell.length_a   1.000
_cell.length_b   1.000
_cell.length_c   1.000
_cell.angle_alpha   90.00
_cell.angle_beta   90.00
_cell.angle_gamma   90.00
#
_symmetry.space_group_name_H-M   'P 1'
#
loop_
_entity.id
_entity.type
_entity.pdbx_description
1 polymer ?
#
loop_
_entity_poly.entity_id
_entity_poly.type
_entity_poly.pdbx_seq_one_letter_code
_entity_poly.pdbx_strand_id
1 'polypeptide(L)'
;MRASLTAFVLAVALLVGAIGASRAQQAAPYPPVVPGVALQFPRDLGAHPDFRTEWWYITGWLKDEAGVERGFQLTFFRVRTRIGEDNPSRFAPRQLLLAHAAVADP
;
A
#
# COMPACT_ATOMS: atom_id res chain seq x y z
N MET A 1 19.15 -7.39 53.87
CA MET A 1 18.20 -7.80 52.82
C MET A 1 18.96 -7.96 51.51
N ARG A 2 19.35 -9.18 51.15
CA ARG A 2 20.07 -9.49 49.90
C ARG A 2 19.01 -9.84 48.86
N ALA A 3 18.71 -8.94 47.93
CA ALA A 3 17.94 -9.32 46.75
C ALA A 3 18.73 -10.41 46.01
N SER A 4 18.13 -11.59 45.80
CA SER A 4 18.83 -12.73 45.20
C SER A 4 19.19 -12.40 43.74
N LEU A 5 20.45 -12.61 43.36
CA LEU A 5 20.99 -12.38 42.02
C LEU A 5 20.13 -13.06 40.93
N THR A 6 19.49 -14.17 41.29
CA THR A 6 18.57 -14.96 40.45
C THR A 6 17.32 -14.19 40.03
N ALA A 7 16.72 -13.39 40.93
CA ALA A 7 15.54 -12.58 40.60
C ALA A 7 15.88 -11.45 39.62
N PHE A 8 17.09 -10.89 39.72
CA PHE A 8 17.59 -9.87 38.80
C PHE A 8 17.86 -10.45 37.40
N VAL A 9 18.48 -11.63 37.31
CA VAL A 9 18.75 -12.31 36.03
C VAL A 9 17.45 -12.70 35.32
N LEU A 10 16.45 -13.19 36.05
CA LEU A 10 15.13 -13.51 35.50
C LEU A 10 14.39 -12.26 35.00
N ALA A 11 14.44 -11.16 35.75
CA ALA A 11 13.84 -9.89 35.33
C ALA A 11 14.51 -9.35 34.06
N VAL A 12 15.84 -9.41 33.96
CA VAL A 12 16.59 -9.01 32.76
C VAL A 12 16.25 -9.92 31.57
N ALA A 13 16.18 -11.23 31.76
CA ALA A 13 15.81 -12.16 30.69
C ALA A 13 14.38 -11.92 30.16
N LEU A 14 13.42 -11.64 31.04
CA LEU A 14 12.04 -11.29 30.67
C LEU A 14 11.97 -9.95 29.93
N LEU A 15 12.73 -8.94 30.35
CA LEU A 15 12.82 -7.65 29.65
C LEU A 15 13.45 -7.79 28.26
N VAL A 16 14.54 -8.57 28.12
CA VAL A 16 15.18 -8.83 26.82
C VAL A 16 14.25 -9.62 25.90
N GLY A 17 13.52 -10.61 26.43
CA GLY A 17 12.50 -11.35 25.69
C GLY A 17 11.35 -10.46 25.20
N ALA A 18 10.87 -9.54 26.05
CA ALA A 18 9.83 -8.59 25.69
C ALA A 18 10.27 -7.57 24.61
N ILE A 19 11.54 -7.11 24.67
CA ILE A 19 12.11 -6.22 23.64
C ILE A 19 12.31 -6.98 22.31
N GLY A 20 12.73 -8.25 22.36
CA GLY A 20 12.88 -9.12 21.18
C GLY A 20 11.55 -9.40 20.46
N ALA A 21 10.48 -9.67 21.22
CA ALA A 21 9.14 -9.90 20.68
C ALA A 21 8.56 -8.65 19.96
N SER A 22 8.91 -7.45 20.41
CA SER A 22 8.42 -6.19 19.81
C SER A 22 9.04 -5.84 18.44
N ARG A 23 10.16 -6.47 18.06
CA ARG A 23 10.75 -6.31 16.71
C ARG A 23 10.16 -7.25 15.65
N ALA A 24 9.43 -8.29 16.06
CA ALA A 24 8.96 -9.35 15.16
C ALA A 24 7.78 -8.95 14.25
N GLN A 25 7.18 -7.77 14.43
CA GLN A 25 6.00 -7.33 13.66
C GLN A 25 6.24 -6.03 12.88
N GLN A 26 7.42 -5.82 12.31
CA GLN A 26 7.59 -4.81 11.26
C GLN A 26 7.50 -5.50 9.91
N ALA A 27 6.37 -5.32 9.23
CA ALA A 27 6.21 -5.78 7.85
C ALA A 27 7.36 -5.23 6.99
N ALA A 28 7.92 -6.08 6.12
CA ALA A 28 9.01 -5.71 5.22
C ALA A 28 8.68 -4.40 4.47
N PRO A 29 9.65 -3.50 4.24
CA PRO A 29 9.44 -2.22 3.56
C PRO A 29 8.93 -2.41 2.13
N TYR A 30 8.30 -1.37 1.57
CA TYR A 30 7.84 -1.42 0.18
C TYR A 30 9.07 -1.31 -0.72
N PRO A 31 9.08 -1.90 -1.93
CA PRO A 31 10.14 -1.66 -2.88
C PRO A 31 10.32 -0.15 -3.11
N PRO A 32 11.54 0.39 -2.99
CA PRO A 32 11.79 1.79 -3.32
C PRO A 32 11.73 2.00 -4.84
N VAL A 33 11.38 3.21 -5.26
CA VAL A 33 11.59 3.66 -6.64
C VAL A 33 13.03 4.14 -6.75
N VAL A 34 13.83 3.47 -7.58
CA VAL A 34 15.28 3.76 -7.73
C VAL A 34 15.60 4.12 -9.18
N PRO A 35 16.62 4.97 -9.42
CA PRO A 35 17.05 5.31 -10.77
C PRO A 35 17.66 4.09 -11.50
N GLY A 36 17.70 4.14 -12.83
CA GLY A 36 18.33 3.10 -13.66
C GLY A 36 17.45 1.88 -13.98
N VAL A 37 16.22 1.83 -13.46
CA VAL A 37 15.24 0.81 -13.84
C VAL A 37 14.55 1.25 -15.14
N ALA A 38 14.91 0.60 -16.24
CA ALA A 38 14.25 0.82 -17.53
C ALA A 38 12.86 0.18 -17.56
N LEU A 39 11.85 0.95 -17.99
CA LEU A 39 10.51 0.42 -18.26
C LEU A 39 10.57 -0.56 -19.44
N GLN A 40 9.89 -1.69 -19.32
CA GLN A 40 9.78 -2.73 -20.34
C GLN A 40 8.31 -2.96 -20.65
N PHE A 41 7.97 -2.78 -21.90
CA PHE A 41 6.61 -2.97 -22.40
C PHE A 41 6.53 -4.29 -23.18
N PRO A 42 5.41 -5.04 -23.08
CA PRO A 42 4.13 -4.65 -22.49
C PRO A 42 4.00 -4.89 -20.98
N ARG A 43 5.03 -5.43 -20.29
CA ARG A 43 4.98 -5.75 -18.86
C ARG A 43 4.51 -4.56 -18.01
N ASP A 44 5.11 -3.40 -18.23
CA ASP A 44 4.88 -2.20 -17.41
C ASP A 44 3.62 -1.40 -17.87
N LEU A 45 2.79 -1.97 -18.78
CA LEU A 45 1.39 -1.53 -18.96
C LEU A 45 0.49 -2.11 -17.86
N GLY A 46 0.88 -3.24 -17.26
CA GLY A 46 0.10 -3.92 -16.23
C GLY A 46 0.20 -3.26 -14.86
N ALA A 47 -0.47 -3.85 -13.87
CA ALA A 47 -0.37 -3.42 -12.49
C ALA A 47 0.98 -3.80 -11.87
N HIS A 48 1.45 -2.97 -10.94
CA HIS A 48 2.67 -3.13 -10.15
C HIS A 48 2.33 -3.38 -8.65
N PRO A 49 1.76 -4.54 -8.28
CA PRO A 49 1.16 -4.80 -6.95
C PRO A 49 2.13 -4.73 -5.77
N ASP A 50 3.44 -4.83 -6.02
CA ASP A 50 4.45 -4.76 -4.97
C ASP A 50 4.63 -3.35 -4.39
N PHE A 51 4.35 -2.33 -5.21
CA PHE A 51 4.46 -0.93 -4.80
C PHE A 51 3.28 -0.50 -3.94
N ARG A 52 3.56 0.41 -2.99
CA ARG A 52 2.54 0.93 -2.07
C ARG A 52 1.36 1.56 -2.79
N THR A 53 1.63 2.27 -3.88
CA THR A 53 0.69 3.19 -4.51
C THR A 53 0.77 3.04 -6.02
N GLU A 54 -0.39 2.99 -6.69
CA GLU A 54 -0.46 3.01 -8.15
C GLU A 54 -1.70 3.77 -8.63
N TRP A 55 -1.58 4.40 -9.80
CA TRP A 55 -2.59 5.28 -10.37
C TRP A 55 -2.83 4.93 -11.82
N TRP A 56 -4.11 4.94 -12.21
CA TRP A 56 -4.51 5.06 -13.60
C TRP A 56 -5.35 6.33 -13.70
N TYR A 57 -4.90 7.29 -14.50
CA TYR A 57 -5.56 8.57 -14.65
C TYR A 57 -5.83 8.83 -16.13
N ILE A 58 -7.11 8.82 -16.48
CA ILE A 58 -7.58 8.99 -17.86
C ILE A 58 -8.37 10.29 -17.88
N THR A 59 -7.99 11.18 -18.79
CA THR A 59 -8.70 12.44 -19.05
C THR A 59 -8.87 12.62 -20.55
N GLY A 60 -9.94 13.31 -20.94
CA GLY A 60 -10.15 13.61 -22.35
C GLY A 60 -11.36 14.48 -22.60
N TRP A 61 -11.59 14.72 -23.89
CA TRP A 61 -12.72 15.46 -24.41
C TRP A 61 -13.51 14.56 -25.36
N LEU A 62 -14.83 14.67 -25.29
CA LEU A 62 -15.77 14.04 -26.21
C LEU A 62 -16.49 15.13 -26.98
N LYS A 63 -16.79 14.88 -28.24
CA LYS A 63 -17.63 15.74 -29.08
C LYS A 63 -18.84 14.93 -29.54
N ASP A 64 -20.03 15.39 -29.21
CA ASP A 64 -21.27 14.74 -29.64
C ASP A 64 -21.65 15.10 -31.09
N GLU A 65 -22.73 14.50 -31.60
CA GLU A 65 -23.23 14.74 -32.96
C GLU A 65 -23.70 16.19 -33.18
N ALA A 66 -24.14 16.88 -32.13
CA ALA A 66 -24.53 18.29 -32.16
C ALA A 66 -23.31 19.24 -32.08
N GLY A 67 -22.11 18.68 -31.89
CA GLY A 67 -20.86 19.41 -31.78
C GLY A 67 -20.56 19.97 -30.40
N VAL A 68 -21.34 19.59 -29.36
CA VAL A 68 -21.08 20.01 -27.98
C VAL A 68 -19.91 19.21 -27.42
N GLU A 69 -18.96 19.92 -26.83
CA GLU A 69 -17.79 19.33 -26.18
C GLU A 69 -18.05 19.07 -24.70
N ARG A 70 -17.71 17.86 -24.24
CA ARG A 70 -17.76 17.47 -22.83
C ARG A 70 -16.40 16.96 -22.38
N GLY A 71 -15.95 17.44 -21.23
CA GLY A 71 -14.76 16.90 -20.58
C GLY A 71 -15.10 15.62 -19.81
N PHE A 72 -14.17 14.68 -19.71
CA PHE A 72 -14.30 13.54 -18.81
C PHE A 72 -13.01 13.23 -18.07
N GLN A 73 -13.16 12.61 -16.91
CA GLN A 73 -12.06 12.01 -16.15
C GLN A 73 -12.48 10.66 -15.57
N LEU A 74 -11.52 9.75 -15.47
CA LEU A 74 -11.62 8.47 -14.81
C LEU A 74 -10.31 8.19 -14.07
N THR A 75 -10.40 7.98 -12.77
CA THR A 75 -9.25 7.70 -11.91
C THR A 75 -9.46 6.39 -11.18
N PHE A 76 -8.43 5.54 -11.22
CA PHE A 76 -8.24 4.44 -10.28
C PHE A 76 -7.02 4.73 -9.43
N PHE A 77 -7.17 4.56 -8.12
CA PHE A 77 -6.10 4.72 -7.14
C PHE A 77 -6.00 3.46 -6.29
N ARG A 78 -4.87 2.76 -6.38
CA ARG A 78 -4.62 1.55 -5.58
C ARG A 78 -3.63 1.85 -4.46
N VAL A 79 -3.95 1.38 -3.26
CA VAL A 79 -3.06 1.45 -2.10
C VAL A 79 -2.94 0.07 -1.45
N ARG A 80 -1.70 -0.44 -1.31
CA ARG A 80 -1.41 -1.55 -0.40
C ARG A 80 -1.35 -1.00 1.04
N THR A 81 -2.17 -1.55 1.93
CA THR A 81 -2.39 -0.95 3.26
C THR A 81 -1.51 -1.54 4.35
N ARG A 82 -1.07 -2.81 4.18
CA ARG A 82 -0.51 -3.68 5.24
C ARG A 82 -1.42 -3.95 6.43
N ILE A 83 -2.70 -3.60 6.32
CA ILE A 83 -3.69 -3.85 7.38
C ILE A 83 -4.17 -5.29 7.24
N GLY A 84 -4.00 -6.07 8.30
CA GLY A 84 -4.48 -7.45 8.35
C GLY A 84 -3.75 -8.40 7.41
N GLU A 85 -2.43 -8.22 7.20
CA GLU A 85 -1.62 -9.15 6.39
C GLU A 85 -1.79 -10.60 6.89
N ASP A 86 -1.72 -10.81 8.21
CA ASP A 86 -1.88 -12.11 8.88
C ASP A 86 -3.35 -12.51 9.11
N ASN A 87 -4.32 -11.68 8.71
CA ASN A 87 -5.75 -11.97 8.94
C ASN A 87 -6.28 -12.91 7.84
N PRO A 88 -6.67 -14.17 8.12
CA PRO A 88 -7.06 -15.14 7.09
C PRO A 88 -8.33 -14.77 6.32
N SER A 89 -9.06 -13.72 6.76
CA SER A 89 -10.26 -13.24 6.08
C SER A 89 -9.98 -12.80 4.64
N ARG A 90 -10.88 -13.20 3.74
CA ARG A 90 -10.98 -12.70 2.36
C ARG A 90 -11.32 -11.21 2.31
N PHE A 91 -11.86 -10.66 3.39
CA PHE A 91 -12.21 -9.25 3.54
C PHE A 91 -11.15 -8.42 4.27
N ALA A 92 -10.00 -9.01 4.64
CA ALA A 92 -8.93 -8.24 5.25
C ALA A 92 -8.46 -7.17 4.25
N PRO A 93 -8.43 -5.88 4.64
CA PRO A 93 -8.28 -4.77 3.71
C PRO A 93 -6.82 -4.55 3.31
N ARG A 94 -6.08 -5.61 2.96
CA ARG A 94 -4.65 -5.58 2.57
C ARG A 94 -4.38 -4.65 1.39
N GLN A 95 -5.41 -4.44 0.57
CA GLN A 95 -5.39 -3.56 -0.59
C GLN A 95 -6.71 -2.82 -0.71
N LEU A 96 -6.64 -1.52 -1.04
CA LEU A 96 -7.78 -0.71 -1.43
C LEU A 96 -7.63 -0.32 -2.90
N LEU A 97 -8.73 -0.41 -3.64
CA LEU A 97 -8.87 0.17 -4.97
C LEU A 97 -9.99 1.20 -4.90
N LEU A 98 -9.62 2.47 -5.01
CA LEU A 98 -10.54 3.61 -5.06
C LEU A 98 -10.75 3.98 -6.52
N ALA A 99 -11.98 4.32 -6.89
CA ALA A 99 -12.32 4.73 -8.24
C ALA A 99 -13.28 5.91 -8.20
N HIS A 100 -13.09 6.86 -9.11
CA HIS A 100 -14.04 7.93 -9.36
C HIS A 100 -14.05 8.33 -10.84
N ALA A 101 -15.19 8.85 -11.29
CA ALA A 101 -15.35 9.36 -12.64
C ALA A 101 -16.21 10.63 -12.59
N ALA A 102 -16.02 11.51 -13.58
CA ALA A 102 -16.85 12.70 -13.74
C ALA A 102 -16.95 13.07 -15.23
N VAL A 103 -18.07 13.70 -15.56
CA VAL A 103 -18.31 14.36 -16.85
C VAL A 103 -18.51 15.84 -16.54
N ALA A 104 -17.83 16.69 -17.32
CA ALA A 104 -18.02 18.14 -17.30
C ALA A 104 -18.91 18.51 -18.49
N ASP A 105 -20.14 18.93 -18.19
CA ASP A 105 -21.14 19.42 -19.15
C ASP A 105 -21.36 20.93 -18.88
N PRO A 106 -21.17 21.82 -19.87
CA PRO A 106 -21.30 23.27 -19.70
C PRO A 106 -22.66 23.79 -19.22
#